data_AF-A0A9D7D7B1-F1
#
_entry.id   AF-A0A9D7D7B1-F1
#
_cell.length_a   1.000
_cell.length_b   1.000
_cell.length_c   1.000
_cell.angle_alpha   90.00
_cell.angle_beta   90.00
_cell.angle_gamma   90.00
#
_symmetry.space_group_name_H-M   'P 1'
#
loop_
_entity.id
_entity.type
_entity.pdbx_description
1 polymer ?
#
loop_
_entity_poly.entity_id
_entity_poly.type
_entity_poly.pdbx_seq_one_letter_code
_entity_poly.pdbx_strand_id
1 'polypeptide(L)'
;MQRSVFAGALALALLSAGCAVTPVPDINTFAEDSANNSFEVFDRRMAGNALVLPVEHDRQTNGASCGAHALASVINYWRGPGTAEGNTIYTSTPPANAAGYSIGEIMTLARANGLIASGVRLDDAGIIRELENGRPVLVAVRLPSIYVQNRTYPGANAPVLGFVGSVLSYRVGQVSQATGLEMVDHYVLVVGYDDERWVVVEPVMGYRTISRDKLERYRRPFENASVVFSSNRPRQTRG
;
A
#
# COMPACT_ATOMS: atom_id res chain seq x y z
N MET A 1 -35.78 48.13 -7.13
CA MET A 1 -34.75 47.85 -6.11
C MET A 1 -35.09 46.56 -5.40
N GLN A 2 -34.38 45.47 -5.69
CA GLN A 2 -33.95 44.47 -4.68
C GLN A 2 -33.04 43.47 -5.40
N ARG A 3 -31.74 43.62 -5.11
CA ARG A 3 -30.67 42.75 -5.59
C ARG A 3 -30.52 41.58 -4.62
N SER A 4 -30.59 40.38 -5.18
CA SER A 4 -29.81 39.18 -4.88
C SER A 4 -29.00 39.16 -3.58
N VAL A 5 -29.44 38.34 -2.60
CA VAL A 5 -28.56 37.78 -1.56
C VAL A 5 -29.01 36.35 -1.24
N PHE A 6 -28.65 35.41 -2.11
CA PHE A 6 -28.59 33.97 -1.79
C PHE A 6 -27.36 33.36 -2.49
N ALA A 7 -26.22 33.97 -2.27
CA ALA A 7 -24.91 33.47 -2.69
C ALA A 7 -23.93 33.78 -1.56
N GLY A 8 -23.86 32.90 -0.56
CA GLY A 8 -23.08 33.20 0.64
C GLY A 8 -23.06 32.09 1.67
N ALA A 9 -22.87 30.84 1.25
CA ALA A 9 -22.49 29.74 2.16
C ALA A 9 -21.71 28.62 1.43
N LEU A 10 -20.93 28.98 0.40
CA LEU A 10 -20.06 28.04 -0.32
C LEU A 10 -18.64 28.59 -0.41
N ALA A 11 -18.07 28.97 0.72
CA ALA A 11 -16.69 29.45 0.80
C ALA A 11 -16.12 29.22 2.20
N LEU A 12 -15.73 27.97 2.53
CA LEU A 12 -14.55 27.63 3.35
C LEU A 12 -14.48 26.11 3.57
N ALA A 13 -13.81 25.38 2.67
CA ALA A 13 -13.16 24.09 2.92
C ALA A 13 -12.23 23.74 1.74
N LEU A 14 -11.51 24.75 1.25
CA LEU A 14 -10.37 24.62 0.37
C LEU A 14 -9.16 24.64 1.30
N LEU A 15 -8.63 23.48 1.67
CA LEU A 15 -7.20 23.20 1.84
C LEU A 15 -7.04 21.82 2.55
N SER A 16 -6.80 20.72 1.83
CA SER A 16 -6.50 19.41 2.46
C SER A 16 -5.94 18.36 1.47
N ALA A 17 -4.63 18.37 1.24
CA ALA A 17 -3.96 17.50 0.27
C ALA A 17 -3.48 16.16 0.85
N GLY A 18 -3.69 15.07 0.10
CA GLY A 18 -3.10 13.75 0.35
C GLY A 18 -3.30 12.77 -0.81
N CYS A 19 -2.42 12.80 -1.82
CA CYS A 19 -2.14 11.73 -2.78
C CYS A 19 -0.68 11.89 -3.17
N ALA A 20 0.12 10.84 -3.00
CA ALA A 20 1.48 10.84 -3.51
C ALA A 20 1.46 10.92 -5.04
N VAL A 21 2.36 11.73 -5.59
CA VAL A 21 2.53 11.91 -7.04
C VAL A 21 3.75 11.15 -7.56
N THR A 22 4.68 10.82 -6.66
CA THR A 22 5.93 10.10 -6.92
C THR A 22 6.04 8.87 -6.00
N PRO A 23 6.29 7.67 -6.54
CA PRO A 23 6.51 6.47 -5.72
C PRO A 23 7.72 6.62 -4.79
N VAL A 24 7.66 5.99 -3.61
CA VAL A 24 8.75 5.94 -2.62
C VAL A 24 9.34 4.52 -2.59
N PRO A 25 10.47 4.25 -3.26
CA PRO A 25 10.88 2.88 -3.55
C PRO A 25 11.63 2.17 -2.42
N ASP A 26 12.21 2.93 -1.48
CA ASP A 26 13.07 2.39 -0.43
C ASP A 26 12.93 3.14 0.90
N ILE A 27 13.50 2.53 1.94
CA ILE A 27 13.45 3.03 3.32
C ILE A 27 14.19 4.36 3.51
N ASN A 28 15.25 4.63 2.75
CA ASN A 28 16.03 5.86 2.91
C ASN A 28 15.21 7.05 2.42
N THR A 29 14.61 6.91 1.23
CA THR A 29 13.67 7.89 0.68
C THR A 29 12.46 8.08 1.61
N PHE A 30 11.96 6.99 2.21
CA PHE A 30 10.87 7.06 3.18
C PHE A 30 11.26 7.75 4.49
N ALA A 31 12.48 7.57 4.99
CA ALA A 31 12.95 8.18 6.22
C ALA A 31 13.12 9.71 6.08
N GLU A 32 13.53 10.17 4.89
CA GLU A 32 13.66 11.60 4.59
C GLU A 32 12.30 12.31 4.61
N ASP A 33 11.24 11.66 4.10
CA ASP A 33 9.92 12.28 4.05
C ASP A 33 8.74 11.30 4.13
N SER A 34 8.60 10.63 5.28
CA SER A 34 7.51 9.68 5.54
C SER A 34 6.11 10.31 5.49
N ALA A 35 6.02 11.64 5.63
CA ALA A 35 4.75 12.35 5.53
C ALA A 35 4.26 12.42 4.07
N ASN A 36 5.15 12.48 3.09
CA ASN A 36 4.77 12.76 1.69
C ASN A 36 4.04 11.63 0.97
N ASN A 37 4.07 10.40 1.48
CA ASN A 37 3.32 9.29 0.90
C ASN A 37 2.45 8.59 1.95
N SER A 38 1.14 8.85 1.91
CA SER A 38 0.18 8.36 2.90
C SER A 38 -1.17 8.01 2.27
N PHE A 39 -1.91 7.14 2.94
CA PHE A 39 -3.35 6.97 2.74
C PHE A 39 -4.17 7.99 3.55
N GLU A 40 -3.52 8.71 4.47
CA GLU A 40 -4.11 9.78 5.27
C GLU A 40 -3.89 11.15 4.64
N VAL A 41 -4.79 12.09 4.97
CA VAL A 41 -4.69 13.50 4.56
C VAL A 41 -4.00 14.35 5.63
N PHE A 42 -4.16 13.98 6.89
CA PHE A 42 -3.58 14.64 8.07
C PHE A 42 -2.79 13.63 8.89
N ASP A 43 -1.92 14.14 9.77
CA ASP A 43 -1.08 13.34 10.68
C ASP A 43 -0.45 12.14 9.96
N ARG A 44 0.48 12.45 9.06
CA ARG A 44 1.00 11.49 8.06
C ARG A 44 2.38 10.93 8.40
N ARG A 45 3.11 11.65 9.26
CA ARG A 45 4.52 11.40 9.58
C ARG A 45 4.63 10.25 10.58
N MET A 46 5.64 9.42 10.41
CA MET A 46 5.99 8.40 11.39
C MET A 46 6.69 9.02 12.61
N ALA A 47 6.45 8.45 13.78
CA ALA A 47 7.24 8.76 14.97
C ALA A 47 8.71 8.34 14.79
N GLY A 48 9.63 9.02 15.47
CA GLY A 48 11.08 8.78 15.34
C GLY A 48 11.56 7.41 15.85
N ASN A 49 10.72 6.70 16.59
CA ASN A 49 10.94 5.34 17.11
C ASN A 49 10.27 4.25 16.27
N ALA A 50 9.75 4.59 15.08
CA ALA A 50 9.07 3.62 14.22
C ALA A 50 9.99 2.45 13.83
N LEU A 51 9.45 1.23 13.90
CA LEU A 51 10.09 0.06 13.32
C LEU A 51 9.71 0.01 11.84
N VAL A 52 10.69 -0.06 10.94
CA VAL A 52 10.45 -0.21 9.49
C VAL A 52 11.47 -1.20 8.92
N LEU A 53 10.98 -2.27 8.31
CA LEU A 53 11.79 -3.28 7.63
C LEU A 53 12.22 -2.74 6.25
N PRO A 54 13.50 -2.92 5.86
CA PRO A 54 14.00 -2.38 4.60
C PRO A 54 13.68 -3.35 3.45
N VAL A 55 12.42 -3.38 3.05
CA VAL A 55 11.93 -4.07 1.85
C VAL A 55 12.22 -3.21 0.61
N GLU A 56 12.65 -3.82 -0.48
CA GLU A 56 12.74 -3.13 -1.77
C GLU A 56 11.38 -3.18 -2.49
N HIS A 57 10.89 -2.03 -2.93
CA HIS A 57 9.66 -1.94 -3.70
C HIS A 57 9.86 -2.43 -5.13
N ASP A 58 9.23 -3.54 -5.49
CA ASP A 58 9.07 -3.95 -6.88
C ASP A 58 7.84 -3.24 -7.47
N ARG A 59 8.06 -2.31 -8.41
CA ARG A 59 7.03 -1.38 -8.87
C ARG A 59 6.11 -1.99 -9.91
N GLN A 60 4.82 -1.98 -9.59
CA GLN A 60 3.74 -2.24 -10.51
C GLN A 60 3.46 -1.04 -11.41
N THR A 61 3.42 -1.28 -12.71
CA THR A 61 3.00 -0.28 -13.72
C THR A 61 1.79 -0.71 -14.52
N ASN A 62 1.41 -1.99 -14.48
CA ASN A 62 0.39 -2.60 -15.31
C ASN A 62 -0.65 -3.41 -14.50
N GLY A 63 -1.92 -3.34 -14.93
CA GLY A 63 -3.09 -4.18 -14.57
C GLY A 63 -3.11 -4.98 -13.26
N ALA A 64 -3.68 -6.18 -13.26
CA ALA A 64 -3.96 -7.00 -12.07
C ALA A 64 -2.73 -7.76 -11.51
N SER A 65 -1.53 -7.17 -11.58
CA SER A 65 -0.26 -7.80 -11.16
C SER A 65 0.17 -7.47 -9.72
N CYS A 66 -0.68 -6.84 -8.91
CA CYS A 66 -0.32 -6.36 -7.58
C CYS A 66 0.23 -7.47 -6.67
N GLY A 67 -0.39 -8.65 -6.73
CA GLY A 67 0.08 -9.84 -6.00
C GLY A 67 1.47 -10.29 -6.43
N ALA A 68 1.80 -10.24 -7.72
CA ALA A 68 3.12 -10.61 -8.22
C ALA A 68 4.20 -9.60 -7.79
N HIS A 69 3.93 -8.30 -7.86
CA HIS A 69 4.87 -7.25 -7.42
C HIS A 69 5.06 -7.24 -5.90
N ALA A 70 3.99 -7.43 -5.13
CA ALA A 70 4.10 -7.58 -3.68
C ALA A 70 4.90 -8.84 -3.31
N LEU A 71 4.69 -9.96 -4.01
CA LEU A 71 5.46 -11.18 -3.81
C LEU A 71 6.93 -11.01 -4.20
N ALA A 72 7.23 -10.35 -5.33
CA ALA A 72 8.60 -10.05 -5.73
C ALA A 72 9.34 -9.22 -4.67
N SER A 73 8.69 -8.20 -4.10
CA SER A 73 9.23 -7.40 -3.00
C SER A 73 9.61 -8.27 -1.78
N VAL A 74 8.75 -9.25 -1.43
CA VAL A 74 9.01 -10.20 -0.34
C VAL A 74 10.13 -11.19 -0.68
N ILE A 75 10.16 -11.71 -1.90
CA ILE A 75 11.24 -12.61 -2.34
C ILE A 75 12.58 -11.88 -2.28
N ASN A 76 12.65 -10.67 -2.81
CA ASN A 76 13.86 -9.85 -2.78
C ASN A 76 14.30 -9.51 -1.36
N TYR A 77 13.33 -9.25 -0.46
CA TYR A 77 13.63 -9.04 0.97
C TYR A 77 14.39 -10.22 1.59
N TRP A 78 13.98 -11.45 1.31
CA TRP A 78 14.59 -12.66 1.89
C TRP A 78 15.79 -13.19 1.12
N ARG A 79 15.74 -13.14 -0.21
CA ARG A 79 16.69 -13.79 -1.12
C ARG A 79 17.75 -12.86 -1.67
N GLY A 80 17.56 -11.56 -1.49
CA GLY A 80 18.47 -10.54 -1.99
C GLY A 80 17.84 -9.74 -3.13
N PRO A 81 18.23 -8.47 -3.28
CA PRO A 81 17.79 -7.59 -4.37
C PRO A 81 17.90 -8.22 -5.75
N GLY A 82 16.88 -8.05 -6.58
CA GLY A 82 16.88 -8.53 -7.97
C GLY A 82 16.72 -10.04 -8.15
N THR A 83 16.40 -10.80 -7.09
CA THR A 83 16.12 -12.23 -7.20
C THR A 83 14.84 -12.51 -8.00
N ALA A 84 13.83 -11.65 -7.84
CA ALA A 84 12.55 -11.77 -8.51
C ALA A 84 12.06 -10.41 -9.02
N GLU A 85 11.29 -10.45 -10.10
CA GLU A 85 10.63 -9.31 -10.71
C GLU A 85 9.13 -9.63 -10.88
N GLY A 86 8.25 -8.72 -10.45
CA GLY A 86 6.81 -8.92 -10.49
C GLY A 86 6.27 -9.12 -11.91
N ASN A 87 6.81 -8.43 -12.92
CA ASN A 87 6.42 -8.63 -14.32
C ASN A 87 6.69 -10.06 -14.77
N THR A 88 7.88 -10.58 -14.46
CA THR A 88 8.29 -11.93 -14.83
C THR A 88 7.40 -12.98 -14.15
N ILE A 89 7.09 -12.81 -12.85
CA ILE A 89 6.13 -13.69 -12.14
C ILE A 89 4.77 -13.64 -12.84
N TYR A 90 4.26 -12.43 -13.12
CA TYR A 90 2.94 -12.24 -13.72
C TYR A 90 2.81 -12.86 -15.12
N THR A 91 3.82 -12.69 -15.98
CA THR A 91 3.79 -13.22 -17.34
C THR A 91 4.04 -14.72 -17.40
N SER A 92 4.89 -15.25 -16.52
CA SER A 92 5.23 -16.70 -16.51
C SER A 92 4.19 -17.54 -15.79
N THR A 93 3.50 -16.97 -14.81
CA THR A 93 2.51 -17.67 -13.97
C THR A 93 1.26 -16.80 -13.80
N PRO A 94 0.52 -16.47 -14.87
CA PRO A 94 -0.63 -15.57 -14.78
C PRO A 94 -1.68 -16.11 -13.77
N PRO A 95 -2.40 -15.23 -13.07
CA PRO A 95 -3.40 -15.65 -12.11
C PRO A 95 -4.53 -16.42 -12.80
N ALA A 96 -5.09 -17.41 -12.12
CA ALA A 96 -6.22 -18.18 -12.62
C ALA A 96 -7.49 -17.32 -12.82
N ASN A 97 -7.60 -16.22 -12.07
CA ASN A 97 -8.70 -15.26 -12.18
C ASN A 97 -8.17 -13.92 -12.75
N ALA A 98 -8.91 -13.33 -13.69
CA ALA A 98 -8.61 -12.02 -14.26
C ALA A 98 -8.57 -10.88 -13.20
N ALA A 99 -9.20 -11.09 -12.03
CA ALA A 99 -9.17 -10.16 -10.90
C ALA A 99 -7.82 -10.14 -10.16
N GLY A 100 -6.95 -11.13 -10.37
CA GLY A 100 -5.63 -11.23 -9.73
C GLY A 100 -5.42 -12.55 -8.97
N TYR A 101 -4.27 -12.66 -8.30
CA TYR A 101 -3.88 -13.86 -7.56
C TYR A 101 -4.68 -14.07 -6.28
N SER A 102 -5.12 -15.30 -6.05
CA SER A 102 -5.57 -15.76 -4.75
C SER A 102 -4.41 -15.90 -3.75
N ILE A 103 -4.72 -15.89 -2.44
CA ILE A 103 -3.75 -16.17 -1.38
C ILE A 103 -3.08 -17.54 -1.58
N GLY A 104 -3.83 -18.54 -2.05
CA GLY A 104 -3.30 -19.88 -2.35
C GLY A 104 -2.24 -19.87 -3.44
N GLU A 105 -2.46 -19.11 -4.52
CA GLU A 105 -1.48 -18.94 -5.59
C GLU A 105 -0.24 -18.19 -5.09
N ILE A 106 -0.42 -17.11 -4.32
CA ILE A 106 0.71 -16.38 -3.71
C ILE A 106 1.57 -17.31 -2.84
N MET A 107 0.94 -18.12 -1.99
CA MET A 107 1.67 -19.08 -1.14
C MET A 107 2.39 -20.15 -1.96
N THR A 108 1.79 -20.60 -3.06
CA THR A 108 2.40 -21.58 -3.98
C THR A 108 3.64 -20.99 -4.66
N LEU A 109 3.53 -19.79 -5.20
CA LEU A 109 4.65 -19.08 -5.83
C LEU A 109 5.76 -18.74 -4.84
N ALA A 110 5.42 -18.32 -3.62
CA ALA A 110 6.40 -18.07 -2.57
C ALA A 110 7.22 -19.32 -2.24
N ARG A 111 6.56 -20.48 -2.13
CA ARG A 111 7.22 -21.77 -1.89
C ARG A 111 8.09 -22.22 -3.06
N ALA A 112 7.63 -21.99 -4.29
CA ALA A 112 8.43 -22.25 -5.49
C ALA A 112 9.72 -21.40 -5.52
N ASN A 113 9.70 -20.22 -4.90
CA ASN A 113 10.87 -19.34 -4.71
C ASN A 113 11.63 -19.61 -3.40
N GLY A 114 11.40 -20.79 -2.81
CA GLY A 114 12.09 -21.29 -1.64
C GLY A 114 11.70 -20.62 -0.32
N LEU A 115 10.62 -19.84 -0.26
CA LEU A 115 10.13 -19.29 1.00
C LEU A 115 9.23 -20.30 1.72
N ILE A 116 9.17 -20.19 3.03
CA ILE A 116 8.06 -20.76 3.80
C ILE A 116 6.95 -19.72 3.81
N ALA A 117 5.75 -20.11 3.41
CA ALA A 117 4.59 -19.24 3.35
C ALA A 117 3.39 -19.88 4.05
N SER A 118 2.75 -19.10 4.94
CA SER A 118 1.61 -19.52 5.76
C SER A 118 0.50 -18.49 5.68
N GLY A 119 -0.68 -18.93 5.26
CA GLY A 119 -1.91 -18.14 5.30
C GLY A 119 -2.49 -18.18 6.71
N VAL A 120 -2.67 -17.01 7.31
CA VAL A 120 -3.10 -16.84 8.70
C VAL A 120 -4.06 -15.65 8.83
N ARG A 121 -4.83 -15.62 9.91
CA ARG A 121 -5.59 -14.43 10.31
C ARG A 121 -4.81 -13.72 11.41
N LEU A 122 -4.46 -12.46 11.18
CA LEU A 122 -3.67 -11.68 12.14
C LEU A 122 -4.41 -10.43 12.56
N ASP A 123 -4.56 -10.25 13.87
CA ASP A 123 -4.86 -8.96 14.47
C ASP A 123 -3.61 -8.06 14.50
N ASP A 124 -3.77 -6.84 15.00
CA ASP A 124 -2.68 -5.86 15.11
C ASP A 124 -1.49 -6.40 15.90
N ALA A 125 -1.75 -7.07 17.03
CA ALA A 125 -0.71 -7.66 17.86
C ALA A 125 0.04 -8.79 17.11
N GLY A 126 -0.68 -9.58 16.31
CA GLY A 126 -0.08 -10.56 15.41
C GLY A 126 0.86 -9.93 14.39
N ILE A 127 0.42 -8.87 13.70
CA ILE A 127 1.28 -8.17 12.73
C ILE A 127 2.52 -7.59 13.42
N ILE A 128 2.36 -6.94 14.58
CA ILE A 128 3.51 -6.39 15.34
C ILE A 128 4.54 -7.48 15.64
N ARG A 129 4.11 -8.63 16.18
CA ARG A 129 5.03 -9.74 16.47
C ARG A 129 5.77 -10.23 15.23
N GLU A 130 5.12 -10.28 14.08
CA GLU A 130 5.78 -10.66 12.83
C GLU A 130 6.85 -9.64 12.42
N LEU A 131 6.53 -8.35 12.50
CA LEU A 131 7.44 -7.26 12.17
C LEU A 131 8.65 -7.19 13.12
N GLU A 132 8.43 -7.35 14.42
CA GLU A 132 9.49 -7.42 15.44
C GLU A 132 10.42 -8.62 15.21
N ASN A 133 9.90 -9.70 14.62
CA ASN A 133 10.69 -10.85 14.18
C ASN A 133 11.33 -10.66 12.79
N GLY A 134 11.28 -9.47 12.23
CA GLY A 134 11.85 -9.15 10.93
C GLY A 134 11.09 -9.75 9.74
N ARG A 135 9.80 -10.07 9.90
CA ARG A 135 8.97 -10.70 8.86
C ARG A 135 7.92 -9.70 8.35
N PRO A 136 8.02 -9.23 7.11
CA PRO A 136 6.97 -8.42 6.52
C PRO A 136 5.71 -9.28 6.28
N VAL A 137 4.54 -8.66 6.40
CA VAL A 137 3.25 -9.36 6.35
C VAL A 137 2.45 -8.89 5.14
N LEU A 138 2.11 -9.80 4.24
CA LEU A 138 1.24 -9.48 3.11
C LEU A 138 -0.20 -9.55 3.57
N VAL A 139 -0.99 -8.52 3.32
CA VAL A 139 -2.41 -8.47 3.70
C VAL A 139 -3.29 -8.21 2.49
N ALA A 140 -4.44 -8.88 2.44
CA ALA A 140 -5.49 -8.58 1.49
C ALA A 140 -6.33 -7.40 1.98
N VAL A 141 -6.57 -6.43 1.12
CA VAL A 141 -7.31 -5.21 1.44
C VAL A 141 -8.33 -4.88 0.35
N ARG A 142 -9.46 -4.32 0.74
CA ARG A 142 -10.45 -3.77 -0.18
C ARG A 142 -10.55 -2.26 0.05
N LEU A 143 -10.21 -1.49 -0.97
CA LEU A 143 -10.08 -0.04 -0.86
C LEU A 143 -10.55 0.67 -2.15
N PRO A 144 -10.80 2.00 -2.10
CA PRO A 144 -11.13 2.77 -3.29
C PRO A 144 -10.02 2.72 -4.34
N SER A 145 -10.39 2.43 -5.59
CA SER A 145 -9.46 2.28 -6.71
C SER A 145 -8.56 3.49 -6.92
N ILE A 146 -9.04 4.70 -6.61
CA ILE A 146 -8.28 5.94 -6.71
C ILE A 146 -6.98 5.95 -5.87
N TYR A 147 -6.89 5.13 -4.82
CA TYR A 147 -5.67 5.06 -4.00
C TYR A 147 -4.58 4.15 -4.56
N VAL A 148 -4.90 3.31 -5.55
CA VAL A 148 -4.01 2.28 -6.11
C VAL A 148 -4.03 2.25 -7.64
N GLN A 149 -4.70 3.23 -8.28
CA GLN A 149 -4.66 3.40 -9.72
C GLN A 149 -3.50 4.31 -10.12
N ASN A 150 -2.76 3.89 -11.14
CA ASN A 150 -1.69 4.67 -11.77
C ASN A 150 -2.25 5.78 -12.69
N ARG A 151 -3.24 6.56 -12.21
CA ARG A 151 -3.80 7.70 -12.96
C ARG A 151 -2.95 8.94 -12.68
N THR A 152 -1.94 9.17 -13.51
CA THR A 152 -1.32 10.50 -13.63
C THR A 152 -2.33 11.47 -14.23
N TYR A 153 -2.90 12.35 -13.41
CA TYR A 153 -3.67 13.49 -13.90
C TYR A 153 -2.71 14.50 -14.56
N PRO A 154 -3.03 15.06 -15.74
CA PRO A 154 -2.24 16.13 -16.35
C PRO A 154 -2.06 17.28 -15.35
N GLY A 155 -0.80 17.66 -15.07
CA GLY A 155 -0.48 18.74 -14.14
C GLY A 155 -0.30 18.34 -12.68
N ALA A 156 -0.36 17.06 -12.31
CA ALA A 156 -0.17 16.61 -10.93
C ALA A 156 1.19 16.99 -10.30
N ASN A 157 2.20 17.29 -11.14
CA ASN A 157 3.54 17.73 -10.72
C ASN A 157 3.68 19.26 -10.56
N ALA A 158 2.62 20.05 -10.80
CA ALA A 158 2.63 21.48 -10.53
C ALA A 158 2.12 21.74 -9.09
N PRO A 159 2.83 22.54 -8.27
CA PRO A 159 2.57 22.66 -6.82
C PRO A 159 1.11 23.05 -6.47
N VAL A 160 0.46 23.83 -7.34
CA VAL A 160 -0.94 24.24 -7.14
C VAL A 160 -1.95 23.21 -7.67
N LEU A 161 -1.61 22.43 -8.69
CA LEU A 161 -2.52 21.45 -9.31
C LEU A 161 -2.48 20.08 -8.62
N GLY A 162 -1.32 19.63 -8.12
CA GLY A 162 -1.22 18.42 -7.28
C GLY A 162 -2.02 18.53 -5.98
N PHE A 163 -2.16 19.75 -5.47
CA PHE A 163 -3.02 20.07 -4.33
C PHE A 163 -4.50 19.79 -4.61
N VAL A 164 -5.02 20.22 -5.77
CA VAL A 164 -6.42 20.02 -6.15
C VAL A 164 -6.72 18.54 -6.43
N GLY A 165 -5.81 17.85 -7.12
CA GLY A 165 -5.98 16.42 -7.45
C GLY A 165 -6.06 15.52 -6.22
N SER A 166 -5.32 15.83 -5.17
CA SER A 166 -5.30 15.04 -3.93
C SER A 166 -6.52 15.25 -3.03
N VAL A 167 -7.05 16.47 -2.94
CA VAL A 167 -8.34 16.77 -2.27
C VAL A 167 -9.48 16.02 -2.95
N LEU A 168 -9.51 16.06 -4.29
CA LEU A 168 -10.53 15.37 -5.08
C LEU A 168 -10.46 13.86 -4.88
N SER A 169 -9.26 13.28 -4.93
CA SER A 169 -9.05 11.85 -4.72
C SER A 169 -9.49 11.39 -3.32
N TYR A 170 -9.24 12.20 -2.28
CA TYR A 170 -9.74 11.91 -0.94
C TYR A 170 -11.28 11.90 -0.87
N ARG A 171 -11.93 12.92 -1.43
CA ARG A 171 -13.41 13.00 -1.47
C ARG A 171 -14.02 11.85 -2.28
N VAL A 172 -13.44 11.55 -3.43
CA VAL A 172 -13.86 10.39 -4.25
C VAL A 172 -13.68 9.10 -3.45
N GLY A 173 -12.55 8.92 -2.76
CA GLY A 173 -12.32 7.75 -1.91
C GLY A 173 -13.31 7.61 -0.75
N GLN A 174 -13.69 8.72 -0.10
CA GLN A 174 -14.72 8.76 0.95
C GLN A 174 -16.11 8.37 0.40
N VAL A 175 -16.48 8.93 -0.77
CA VAL A 175 -17.74 8.58 -1.45
C VAL A 175 -17.74 7.11 -1.88
N SER A 176 -16.66 6.61 -2.45
CA SER A 176 -16.49 5.19 -2.79
C SER A 176 -16.61 4.28 -1.58
N GLN A 177 -16.00 4.63 -0.45
CA GLN A 177 -16.16 3.86 0.79
C GLN A 177 -17.60 3.84 1.29
N ALA A 178 -18.28 5.00 1.26
CA ALA A 178 -19.65 5.12 1.73
C ALA A 178 -20.66 4.40 0.81
N THR A 179 -20.39 4.35 -0.50
CA THR A 179 -21.30 3.79 -1.50
C THR A 179 -20.94 2.37 -1.94
N GLY A 180 -19.72 1.91 -1.64
CA GLY A 180 -19.16 0.65 -2.14
C GLY A 180 -18.75 0.68 -3.62
N LEU A 181 -18.88 1.81 -4.31
CA LEU A 181 -18.55 1.96 -5.73
C LEU A 181 -17.04 2.09 -5.95
N GLU A 182 -16.53 1.54 -7.05
CA GLU A 182 -15.11 1.62 -7.43
C GLU A 182 -14.15 1.06 -6.36
N MET A 183 -14.61 0.10 -5.57
CA MET A 183 -13.78 -0.62 -4.61
C MET A 183 -13.05 -1.76 -5.32
N VAL A 184 -11.76 -1.91 -5.07
CA VAL A 184 -10.92 -2.96 -5.64
C VAL A 184 -10.27 -3.79 -4.55
N ASP A 185 -10.10 -5.07 -4.84
CA ASP A 185 -9.31 -5.98 -4.03
C ASP A 185 -7.84 -5.81 -4.39
N HIS A 186 -6.98 -5.71 -3.38
CA HIS A 186 -5.56 -5.39 -3.56
C HIS A 186 -4.71 -6.08 -2.50
N TYR A 187 -3.41 -6.17 -2.75
CA TYR A 187 -2.43 -6.60 -1.76
C TYR A 187 -1.52 -5.44 -1.38
N VAL A 188 -1.25 -5.32 -0.08
CA VAL A 188 -0.21 -4.44 0.45
C VAL A 188 0.67 -5.24 1.40
N LEU A 189 1.95 -4.87 1.45
CA LEU A 189 2.90 -5.49 2.35
C LEU A 189 3.08 -4.58 3.57
N VAL A 190 2.66 -5.02 4.76
CA VAL A 190 2.97 -4.31 6.00
C VAL A 190 4.43 -4.56 6.36
N VAL A 191 5.19 -3.48 6.52
CA VAL A 191 6.64 -3.52 6.74
C VAL A 191 7.08 -2.73 7.97
N GLY A 192 6.19 -2.02 8.63
CA GLY A 192 6.56 -1.23 9.79
C GLY A 192 5.37 -0.68 10.55
N TYR A 193 5.64 -0.10 11.71
CA TYR A 193 4.64 0.54 12.56
C TYR A 193 5.25 1.56 13.51
N ASP A 194 4.40 2.45 13.99
CA ASP A 194 4.56 3.17 15.25
C ASP A 194 3.30 2.99 16.11
N ASP A 195 3.15 3.80 17.16
CA ASP A 195 2.01 3.70 18.06
C ASP A 195 0.66 3.95 17.35
N GLU A 196 0.65 4.78 16.30
CA GLU A 196 -0.58 5.26 15.65
C GLU A 196 -0.83 4.66 14.26
N ARG A 197 0.22 4.18 13.57
CA ARG A 197 0.20 3.90 12.14
C ARG A 197 0.97 2.67 11.77
N TRP A 198 0.62 2.18 10.58
CA TRP A 198 1.38 1.19 9.84
C TRP A 198 2.16 1.84 8.70
N VAL A 199 3.30 1.24 8.38
CA VAL A 199 4.03 1.46 7.13
C VAL A 199 3.78 0.28 6.23
N VAL A 200 3.34 0.55 5.00
CA VAL A 200 3.10 -0.47 3.98
C VAL A 200 3.90 -0.19 2.72
N VAL A 201 4.32 -1.23 2.01
CA VAL A 201 4.75 -1.14 0.62
C VAL A 201 3.55 -1.51 -0.24
N GLU A 202 3.05 -0.53 -0.96
CA GLU A 202 1.96 -0.64 -1.92
C GLU A 202 2.55 -0.81 -3.34
N PRO A 203 2.17 -1.84 -4.11
CA PRO A 203 2.79 -2.16 -5.39
C PRO A 203 2.91 -1.01 -6.40
N VAL A 204 2.02 -0.03 -6.43
CA VAL A 204 2.09 1.10 -7.38
C VAL A 204 2.97 2.24 -6.84
N MET A 205 2.80 2.60 -5.57
CA MET A 205 3.33 3.82 -4.96
C MET A 205 4.47 3.61 -3.96
N GLY A 206 4.83 2.37 -3.64
CA GLY A 206 5.91 2.03 -2.72
C GLY A 206 5.54 2.26 -1.26
N TYR A 207 6.48 2.78 -0.46
CA TYR A 207 6.28 3.01 0.98
C TYR A 207 5.21 4.06 1.27
N ARG A 208 4.23 3.71 2.12
CA ARG A 208 3.13 4.59 2.53
C ARG A 208 2.79 4.42 4.00
N THR A 209 2.34 5.49 4.64
CA THR A 209 1.70 5.41 5.96
C THR A 209 0.19 5.19 5.84
N ILE A 210 -0.38 4.43 6.77
CA ILE A 210 -1.84 4.22 6.91
C ILE A 210 -2.19 4.12 8.39
N SER A 211 -3.26 4.79 8.82
CA SER A 211 -3.73 4.67 10.21
C SER A 211 -4.15 3.23 10.54
N ARG A 212 -4.03 2.85 11.80
CA ARG A 212 -4.50 1.54 12.30
C ARG A 212 -5.96 1.27 11.91
N ASP A 213 -6.85 2.20 12.24
CA ASP A 213 -8.28 2.10 11.95
C ASP A 213 -8.57 1.94 10.45
N LYS A 214 -7.86 2.68 9.59
CA LYS A 214 -8.08 2.60 8.14
C LYS A 214 -7.64 1.25 7.59
N LEU A 215 -6.48 0.75 8.03
CA LEU A 215 -6.02 -0.58 7.61
C LEU A 215 -6.98 -1.67 8.09
N GLU A 216 -7.45 -1.60 9.33
CA GLU A 216 -8.44 -2.56 9.87
C GLU A 216 -9.73 -2.57 9.02
N ARG A 217 -10.28 -1.39 8.70
CA ARG A 217 -11.47 -1.28 7.84
C ARG A 217 -11.26 -1.93 6.47
N TYR A 218 -10.10 -1.72 5.85
CA TYR A 218 -9.82 -2.29 4.52
C TYR A 218 -9.54 -3.80 4.56
N ARG A 219 -9.05 -4.33 5.68
CA ARG A 219 -8.81 -5.78 5.86
C ARG A 219 -10.06 -6.55 6.24
N ARG A 220 -11.06 -5.89 6.84
CA ARG A 220 -12.30 -6.51 7.35
C ARG A 220 -13.04 -7.39 6.32
N PRO A 221 -13.19 -7.00 5.03
CA PRO A 221 -13.84 -7.84 4.02
C PRO A 221 -13.15 -9.19 3.78
N PHE A 222 -11.88 -9.31 4.16
CA PHE A 222 -11.09 -10.54 4.05
C PHE A 222 -10.87 -11.23 5.41
N GLU A 223 -11.61 -10.84 6.46
CA GLU A 223 -11.51 -11.43 7.79
C GLU A 223 -10.06 -11.45 8.33
N ASN A 224 -9.31 -10.38 8.07
CA ASN A 224 -7.89 -10.24 8.45
C ASN A 224 -6.95 -11.29 7.83
N ALA A 225 -7.32 -11.87 6.68
CA ALA A 225 -6.47 -12.79 5.94
C ALA A 225 -5.13 -12.14 5.58
N SER A 226 -4.06 -12.84 5.93
CA SER A 226 -2.68 -12.39 5.81
C SER A 226 -1.79 -13.57 5.40
N VAL A 227 -0.64 -13.27 4.80
CA VAL A 227 0.41 -14.25 4.53
C VAL A 227 1.69 -13.82 5.24
N VAL A 228 2.21 -14.74 6.04
CA VAL A 228 3.52 -14.62 6.69
C VAL A 228 4.54 -15.40 5.89
N PHE A 229 5.71 -14.80 5.70
CA PHE A 229 6.83 -15.39 4.96
C PHE A 229 8.05 -15.53 5.85
N SER A 230 8.76 -16.64 5.69
CA SER A 230 10.07 -16.85 6.31
C SER A 230 10.99 -17.61 5.37
N SER A 231 12.26 -17.73 5.74
CA SER A 231 13.24 -18.52 4.99
C SER A 231 14.07 -19.39 5.93
N ASN A 232 14.41 -20.60 5.47
CA ASN A 232 15.37 -21.48 6.14
C ASN A 232 16.83 -21.00 5.99
N ARG A 233 17.05 -19.89 5.29
CA ARG A 233 18.35 -19.24 5.16
C ARG A 233 18.27 -17.86 5.78
N PRO A 234 19.34 -17.36 6.40
CA PRO A 234 19.41 -15.97 6.84
C PRO A 234 19.08 -15.02 5.68
N ARG A 235 18.49 -13.88 6.02
CA ARG A 235 18.25 -12.81 5.06
C ARG A 235 19.55 -12.41 4.37
N GLN A 236 19.54 -12.37 3.04
CA GLN A 236 20.65 -11.81 2.28
C GLN A 236 20.52 -10.29 2.26
N THR A 237 21.40 -9.59 2.98
CA THR A 237 21.55 -8.14 2.89
C THR A 237 22.54 -7.80 1.79
N ARG A 238 22.43 -6.61 1.17
CA ARG A 238 23.52 -6.11 0.32
C ARG A 238 24.81 -6.08 1.16
N GLY A 239 25.88 -6.66 0.62
CA GLY A 239 27.24 -6.48 1.15
C GLY A 239 27.76 -5.08 0.88
#